data_AF-A0A3A9WCB5-F1
#
_entry.id   AF-A0A3A9WCB5-F1
#
_cell.length_a   1.000
_cell.length_b   1.000
_cell.length_c   1.000
_cell.angle_alpha   90.00
_cell.angle_beta   90.00
_cell.angle_gamma   90.00
#
_symmetry.space_group_name_H-M   'P 1'
#
loop_
_entity.id
_entity.type
_entity.pdbx_description
1 polymer ?
#
loop_
_entity_poly.entity_id
_entity_poly.type
_entity_poly.pdbx_seq_one_letter_code
_entity_poly.pdbx_strand_id
1 'polypeptide(L)' 'MKTNFFLPAICFALFFTSCSSDDDGGDPTIVSLVGTWELTSASEALPVDLDMDGNAFTNLLEKLACFEDTITVSNDNMYS' A
#
# COMPACT_ATOMS: atom_id res chain seq x y z
N MET A 1 40.15 -31.50 21.09
CA MET A 1 39.11 -30.53 20.68
C MET A 1 38.78 -30.78 19.22
N LYS A 2 37.59 -31.32 18.93
CA LYS A 2 37.14 -31.54 17.55
C LYS A 2 36.46 -30.24 17.11
N THR A 3 37.22 -29.35 16.49
CA THR A 3 36.69 -28.04 16.07
C THR A 3 35.68 -28.26 14.95
N ASN A 4 34.46 -27.79 15.18
CA ASN A 4 33.32 -27.81 14.27
C ASN A 4 33.60 -26.90 13.06
N PHE A 5 34.50 -27.35 12.17
CA PHE A 5 34.92 -26.63 10.97
C PHE A 5 33.83 -26.55 9.88
N PHE A 6 32.73 -27.29 10.05
CA PHE A 6 31.61 -27.31 9.10
C PHE A 6 30.56 -26.22 9.31
N LEU A 7 30.57 -25.53 10.47
CA LEU A 7 29.58 -24.50 10.79
C LEU A 7 29.69 -23.21 9.94
N PRO A 8 30.89 -22.65 9.64
CA PRO A 8 30.98 -21.43 8.83
C PRO A 8 30.58 -21.65 7.36
N ALA A 9 30.79 -22.85 6.82
CA ALA A 9 30.42 -23.18 5.44
C ALA A 9 28.90 -23.23 5.24
N ILE A 10 28.15 -23.73 6.24
CA ILE A 10 26.68 -23.75 6.24
C ILE A 10 26.11 -22.32 6.32
N CYS A 11 26.69 -21.46 7.16
CA CYS A 11 26.27 -20.05 7.24
C CYS A 11 26.49 -19.30 5.93
N PHE A 12 27.56 -19.59 5.19
CA PHE A 12 27.85 -18.94 3.90
C PHE A 12 26.89 -19.38 2.78
N ALA A 13 26.42 -20.63 2.80
CA ALA A 13 25.46 -21.14 1.83
C ALA A 13 24.06 -20.51 1.99
N LEU A 14 23.67 -20.12 3.20
CA LEU A 14 22.37 -19.50 3.50
C LEU A 14 22.23 -18.05 2.98
N PHE A 15 23.34 -17.39 2.63
CA PHE A 15 23.30 -16.05 2.01
C PHE A 15 22.86 -16.09 0.53
N PHE A 16 22.94 -17.25 -0.13
CA PHE A 16 22.55 -17.38 -1.55
C PHE A 16 21.09 -17.77 -1.75
N THR A 17 20.35 -18.08 -0.67
CA THR A 17 18.93 -18.48 -0.73
C THR A 17 17.97 -17.37 -0.32
N SER A 18 18.45 -16.17 0.02
CA SER A 18 17.60 -15.03 0.42
C SER A 18 17.01 -14.23 -0.74
N CYS A 19 17.29 -14.61 -1.98
CA CYS A 19 16.50 -14.16 -3.12
C CYS A 19 15.33 -15.14 -3.28
N SER A 20 14.30 -14.96 -2.45
CA SER A 20 13.00 -15.54 -2.73
C SER A 20 12.55 -14.98 -4.07
N SER A 21 12.48 -15.82 -5.10
CA SER A 21 11.78 -15.50 -6.34
C SER A 21 10.31 -15.34 -6.01
N ASP A 22 9.91 -14.10 -5.70
CA ASP A 22 8.53 -13.73 -5.37
C ASP A 22 7.68 -13.50 -6.64
N ASP A 23 8.11 -14.03 -7.79
CA ASP A 23 7.56 -13.67 -9.09
C ASP A 23 7.44 -14.87 -10.03
N ASP A 24 6.56 -15.82 -9.68
CA ASP A 24 6.07 -16.79 -10.65
C ASP A 24 4.69 -17.34 -10.23
N GLY A 25 3.61 -16.81 -10.82
CA GLY A 25 2.34 -17.54 -10.81
C GLY A 25 1.05 -16.75 -11.01
N GLY A 26 0.73 -16.45 -12.27
CA GLY A 26 -0.66 -16.31 -12.72
C GLY A 26 -0.89 -15.12 -13.64
N ASP A 27 -1.69 -15.32 -14.68
CA ASP A 27 -2.36 -14.24 -15.42
C ASP A 27 -3.74 -14.00 -14.78
N PRO A 28 -3.85 -13.15 -13.75
CA PRO A 28 -5.13 -12.55 -13.44
C PRO A 28 -5.29 -11.41 -14.43
N THR A 29 -6.17 -11.55 -15.42
CA THR A 29 -6.65 -10.47 -16.33
C THR A 29 -6.18 -9.10 -15.86
N ILE A 30 -5.00 -8.65 -16.32
CA ILE A 30 -4.32 -7.52 -15.66
C ILE A 30 -5.11 -6.26 -16.02
N VAL A 31 -5.98 -5.83 -15.11
CA VAL A 31 -6.68 -4.55 -15.23
C VAL A 31 -5.64 -3.48 -14.94
N SER A 32 -5.26 -2.73 -15.97
CA SER A 32 -4.38 -1.58 -15.80
C SER A 32 -5.07 -0.55 -14.90
N LEU A 33 -4.48 -0.28 -13.74
CA LEU A 33 -4.92 0.78 -12.81
C LEU A 33 -4.36 2.16 -13.20
N VAL A 34 -3.54 2.22 -14.26
CA VAL A 34 -2.87 3.44 -14.72
C VAL A 34 -3.91 4.50 -15.05
N GLY A 35 -3.78 5.66 -14.43
CA GLY A 35 -4.70 6.77 -14.57
C GLY A 35 -4.73 7.66 -13.33
N THR A 36 -5.58 8.69 -13.40
CA THR A 36 -5.89 9.58 -12.27
C THR A 36 -7.27 9.23 -11.75
N TRP A 37 -7.37 9.06 -10.44
CA TRP A 37 -8.58 8.67 -9.74
C TRP A 37 -8.96 9.75 -8.74
N GLU A 38 -10.23 10.14 -8.77
CA GLU A 38 -10.81 11.15 -7.88
C GLU A 38 -11.33 10.48 -6.61
N LEU A 39 -11.06 11.09 -5.44
CA LEU A 39 -11.63 10.64 -4.18
C LEU A 39 -13.14 10.95 -4.14
N THR A 40 -13.97 9.91 -4.10
CA THR A 40 -15.45 10.08 -4.08
C THR A 40 -16.08 9.94 -2.69
N SER A 41 -15.37 9.36 -1.72
CA SER A 41 -15.85 9.23 -0.33
C SER A 41 -14.70 8.94 0.64
N ALA A 42 -14.72 9.59 1.80
CA ALA A 42 -13.85 9.27 2.93
C ALA A 42 -14.70 9.26 4.20
N SER A 43 -15.10 8.07 4.66
CA SER A 43 -16.09 7.92 5.73
C SER A 43 -15.47 7.51 7.05
N GLU A 44 -15.78 8.24 8.11
CA GLU A 44 -15.44 7.92 9.49
C GLU A 44 -16.47 6.97 10.13
N ALA A 45 -16.06 6.28 11.19
CA ALA A 45 -16.94 5.37 11.92
C ALA A 45 -18.08 6.09 12.66
N LEU A 46 -17.88 7.36 13.04
CA LEU A 46 -18.85 8.22 13.72
C LEU A 46 -18.93 9.56 13.00
N PRO A 47 -20.09 10.25 13.05
CA PRO A 47 -20.20 11.61 12.51
C PRO A 47 -19.24 12.57 13.22
N VAL A 48 -18.56 13.41 12.44
CA VAL A 48 -17.63 14.44 12.95
C VAL A 48 -18.04 15.83 12.47
N ASP A 49 -17.82 16.83 13.32
CA ASP A 49 -18.04 18.26 13.03
C ASP A 49 -16.71 19.01 13.15
N LEU A 50 -15.92 19.00 12.08
CA LEU A 50 -14.57 19.56 12.06
C LEU A 50 -14.51 21.09 11.92
N ASP A 51 -15.54 21.72 11.33
CA ASP A 51 -15.59 23.18 11.14
C ASP A 51 -16.41 23.90 12.23
N MET A 52 -17.06 23.15 13.12
CA MET A 52 -17.86 23.62 14.25
C MET A 52 -19.11 24.43 13.84
N ASP A 53 -19.71 24.11 12.69
CA ASP A 53 -20.97 24.70 12.23
C ASP A 53 -22.22 24.06 12.87
N GLY A 54 -22.05 23.00 13.67
CA GLY A 54 -23.12 22.26 14.34
C GLY A 54 -23.70 21.10 13.53
N ASN A 55 -23.22 20.87 12.30
CA ASN A 55 -23.61 19.74 11.46
C ASN A 55 -22.50 18.70 11.41
N ALA A 56 -22.80 17.48 11.86
CA ALA A 56 -21.85 16.37 11.82
C ALA A 56 -22.16 15.43 10.64
N PHE A 57 -21.13 15.01 9.93
CA PHE A 57 -21.23 14.06 8.81
C PHE A 57 -20.25 12.91 9.01
N THR A 58 -20.58 11.73 8.49
CA THR A 58 -19.66 10.59 8.44
C THR A 58 -18.71 10.71 7.26
N ASN A 59 -19.17 11.22 6.12
CA ASN A 59 -18.35 11.45 4.94
C ASN A 59 -17.64 12.80 5.05
N LEU A 60 -16.30 12.78 5.05
CA LEU A 60 -15.46 13.97 5.16
C LEU A 60 -15.58 14.89 3.96
N LEU A 61 -15.89 14.38 2.76
CA LEU A 61 -16.11 15.22 1.56
C LEU A 61 -17.39 16.05 1.67
N GLU A 62 -18.40 15.56 2.41
CA GLU A 62 -19.61 16.34 2.71
C GLU A 62 -19.36 17.35 3.83
N LYS A 63 -18.52 16.98 4.81
CA LYS A 63 -18.15 17.88 5.91
C LYS A 63 -17.24 19.01 5.48
N LEU A 64 -16.28 18.72 4.59
CA LEU A 64 -15.26 19.64 4.12
C LEU A 64 -15.40 19.79 2.60
N ALA A 65 -16.29 20.69 2.17
CA ALA A 65 -16.58 20.88 0.74
C ALA A 65 -15.37 21.32 -0.11
N CYS A 66 -14.27 21.75 0.52
CA CYS A 66 -13.01 22.09 -0.15
C CYS A 66 -11.94 20.99 -0.04
N PHE A 67 -12.26 19.86 0.59
CA PHE A 67 -11.39 18.70 0.62
C PHE A 67 -11.62 17.92 -0.68
N GLU A 68 -10.64 17.98 -1.57
CA GLU A 68 -10.59 17.24 -2.82
C GLU A 68 -9.22 16.58 -2.89
N ASP A 69 -9.17 15.34 -3.37
CA ASP A 69 -7.92 14.61 -3.50
C ASP A 69 -7.94 13.69 -4.72
N THR A 70 -6.76 13.50 -5.30
CA THR A 70 -6.55 12.69 -6.50
C THR A 70 -5.36 11.80 -6.29
N ILE A 71 -5.45 10.55 -6.74
CA ILE A 71 -4.29 9.66 -6.81
C ILE A 71 -3.97 9.36 -8.27
N THR A 72 -2.71 9.54 -8.65
CA THR A 72 -2.22 9.17 -9.98
C THR A 72 -1.40 7.90 -9.89
N VAL A 73 -1.79 6.88 -10.65
CA VAL A 73 -1.05 5.62 -10.80
C VAL A 73 -0.30 5.64 -12.12
N SER A 74 1.02 5.59 -12.06
CA SER A 74 1.92 5.66 -13.21
C SER A 74 2.22 4.28 -13.80
N ASN A 75 2.71 4.26 -15.05
CA ASN A 75 3.06 3.03 -15.77
C ASN A 75 4.25 2.26 -15.17
N ASP A 76 5.01 2.90 -14.27
CA ASP A 76 6.13 2.33 -13.51
C ASP A 76 5.70 1.76 -12.14
N ASN A 77 4.39 1.53 -11.96
CA ASN A 77 3.79 1.02 -10.74
C ASN A 77 4.00 1.92 -9.50
N MET A 78 4.31 3.21 -9.71
CA MET A 78 4.35 4.22 -8.65
C MET A 78 3.03 5.00 -8.54
N TYR A 79 2.75 5.55 -7.36
CA TYR A 79 1.62 6.44 -7.09
C TYR A 79 2.07 7.78 -6.52
N SER A 80 1.31 8.84 -6.81
CA SER A 80 1.50 10.20 -6.31
C SER A 80 0.17 10.91 -6.07
#